data_AF-D7TIB0-F1
#
_entry.id   AF-D7TIB0-F1
#
_cell.length_a   1.000
_cell.length_b   1.000
_cell.length_c   1.000
_cell.angle_alpha   90.00
_cell.angle_beta   90.00
_cell.angle_gamma   90.00
#
_symmetry.space_group_name_H-M   'P 1'
#
loop_
_entity.id
_entity.type
_entity.pdbx_description
1 polymer ?
#
loop_
_entity_poly.entity_id
_entity_poly.type
_entity_poly.pdbx_seq_one_letter_code
_entity_poly.pdbx_strand_id
1 'polypeptide(L)'
;MELTLKSLSPLAYGALNCRKNFAMASPRMRIKQGRSELPNLTITSKIDELQVTERRSANYHPSIWDPKFIESLSTPYTNEGYSNQLEDLKEEAKRVIKDARDTSSRLEFIDSMQRLGVAYHLEEEIKEAIDLVHLDDTTTDDLSTTALRFRLLRQHGYPVSSEVFDQFRSKDGRFMDGISQDIAGPLSLYEASHLGVEGEDDLEEARRFSTIHLKSLVGNLESNLADQVQQSLEVPLHWRMPRLEARNFIDIYQRRNTKNSALLELAKLDYNLVQSSYQTELKELTR
;
A
#
# COMPACT_ATOMS: atom_id res chain seq x y z
N MET A 1 16.92 21.58 -10.35
CA MET A 1 16.17 21.41 -11.60
C MET A 1 14.91 20.64 -11.24
N GLU A 2 13.81 21.37 -11.00
CA GLU A 2 12.52 20.81 -10.59
C GLU A 2 11.91 20.03 -11.76
N LEU A 3 11.69 18.73 -11.58
CA LEU A 3 10.87 17.94 -12.50
C LEU A 3 9.43 17.96 -12.00
N THR A 4 8.67 18.92 -12.50
CA THR A 4 7.20 18.90 -12.50
C THR A 4 6.73 17.92 -13.58
N LEU A 5 6.34 16.71 -13.17
CA LEU A 5 5.67 15.76 -14.07
C LEU A 5 4.16 15.86 -13.87
N LYS A 6 3.50 16.30 -14.95
CA LYS A 6 2.05 16.37 -15.10
C LYS A 6 1.41 14.99 -14.94
N SER A 7 0.25 15.00 -14.27
CA SER A 7 -0.74 13.94 -14.12
C SER A 7 -0.75 12.88 -15.23
N LEU A 8 -0.51 11.62 -14.86
CA LEU A 8 -0.89 10.44 -15.65
C LEU A 8 -2.18 9.86 -15.05
N SER A 9 -3.22 9.72 -15.88
CA SER A 9 -4.52 9.15 -15.52
C SER A 9 -4.45 7.62 -15.35
N PRO A 10 -5.28 7.00 -14.50
CA PRO A 10 -5.24 5.56 -14.26
C PRO A 10 -5.81 4.76 -15.45
N LEU A 11 -5.05 3.79 -15.96
CA LEU A 11 -5.55 2.76 -16.87
C LEU A 11 -6.17 1.62 -16.05
N ALA A 12 -7.42 1.29 -16.38
CA ALA A 12 -8.20 0.23 -15.76
C ALA A 12 -7.59 -1.16 -16.03
N TYR A 13 -7.35 -1.95 -14.97
CA TYR A 13 -6.99 -3.36 -15.07
C TYR A 13 -8.23 -4.25 -14.99
N GLY A 14 -8.53 -4.96 -16.08
CA GLY A 14 -9.57 -6.00 -16.14
C GLY A 14 -9.03 -7.36 -15.70
N ALA A 15 -9.68 -7.99 -14.72
CA ALA A 15 -9.39 -9.35 -14.25
C ALA A 15 -9.97 -10.42 -15.20
N LEU A 16 -9.16 -11.41 -15.59
CA LEU A 16 -9.59 -12.60 -16.33
C LEU A 16 -9.52 -13.83 -15.42
N ASN A 17 -10.68 -14.39 -15.10
CA ASN A 17 -10.86 -15.67 -14.40
C ASN A 17 -10.53 -16.85 -15.33
N CYS A 18 -9.70 -17.79 -14.88
CA CYS A 18 -9.49 -19.08 -15.54
C CYS A 18 -9.71 -20.23 -14.54
N ARG A 19 -10.87 -20.90 -14.63
CA ARG A 19 -11.11 -22.22 -14.02
C ARG A 19 -10.70 -23.32 -15.01
N LYS A 20 -9.84 -24.25 -14.59
CA LYS A 20 -9.57 -25.51 -15.32
C LYS A 20 -10.12 -26.68 -14.53
N ASN A 21 -10.97 -27.49 -15.15
CA ASN A 21 -11.40 -28.79 -14.68
C ASN A 21 -10.41 -29.87 -15.18
N PHE A 22 -9.95 -30.74 -14.28
CA PHE A 22 -9.20 -31.96 -14.61
C PHE A 22 -10.15 -33.16 -14.59
N ALA A 23 -10.08 -34.01 -15.62
CA ALA A 23 -10.67 -35.35 -15.60
C ALA A 23 -9.60 -36.37 -16.01
N MET A 24 -9.33 -37.34 -15.14
CA MET A 24 -8.44 -38.48 -15.38
C MET A 24 -9.24 -39.66 -15.94
N ALA A 25 -8.73 -40.31 -16.98
CA ALA A 25 -9.16 -41.64 -17.39
C ALA A 25 -7.94 -42.51 -17.75
N SER A 26 -7.83 -43.68 -17.11
CA SER A 26 -6.78 -44.68 -17.37
C SER A 26 -7.32 -45.82 -18.24
N PRO A 27 -6.59 -46.30 -19.28
CA PRO A 27 -6.96 -47.51 -19.99
C PRO A 27 -6.21 -48.76 -19.47
N ARG A 28 -6.93 -49.87 -19.30
CA ARG A 28 -6.41 -51.22 -19.01
C ARG A 28 -5.80 -51.86 -20.27
N MET A 29 -4.59 -52.41 -20.18
CA MET A 29 -3.99 -53.24 -21.22
C MET A 29 -4.33 -54.73 -21.05
N ARG A 30 -4.57 -55.43 -22.16
CA ARG A 30 -4.75 -56.88 -22.24
C ARG A 30 -3.66 -57.46 -23.15
N ILE A 31 -2.83 -58.35 -22.62
CA ILE A 31 -1.70 -58.97 -23.32
C ILE A 31 -2.18 -60.25 -24.02
N LYS A 32 -1.80 -60.43 -25.29
CA LYS A 32 -1.75 -61.74 -25.96
C LYS A 32 -0.36 -61.94 -26.56
N GLN A 33 0.23 -63.09 -26.27
CA GLN A 33 1.52 -63.57 -26.79
C GLN A 33 1.41 -63.97 -28.27
N GLY A 34 2.45 -63.71 -29.06
CA GLY A 34 2.61 -64.18 -30.43
C GLY A 34 4.05 -63.98 -30.91
N ARG A 35 4.62 -65.03 -31.52
CA ARG A 35 6.03 -65.25 -31.86
C ARG A 35 6.68 -64.19 -32.77
N SER A 36 7.99 -64.06 -32.57
CA SER A 36 8.95 -63.26 -33.33
C SER A 36 9.26 -63.82 -34.71
N GLU A 37 9.00 -63.04 -35.75
CA GLU A 37 9.75 -63.07 -37.01
C GLU A 37 9.95 -61.61 -37.43
N LEU A 38 11.21 -61.19 -37.63
CA LEU A 38 11.57 -59.85 -38.10
C LEU A 38 11.64 -59.86 -39.63
N PRO A 39 10.73 -59.20 -40.36
CA PRO A 39 10.97 -58.88 -41.75
C PRO A 39 11.85 -57.63 -41.82
N ASN A 40 12.88 -57.67 -42.68
CA ASN A 40 13.70 -56.50 -43.02
C ASN A 40 12.81 -55.40 -43.59
N LEU A 41 12.50 -54.41 -42.76
CA LEU A 41 11.81 -53.17 -43.15
C LEU A 41 12.84 -52.22 -43.77
N THR A 42 12.90 -52.20 -45.09
CA THR A 42 13.48 -51.07 -45.82
C THR A 42 12.62 -49.84 -45.53
N ILE A 43 13.12 -48.93 -44.69
CA ILE A 43 12.48 -47.63 -44.44
C ILE A 43 12.68 -46.77 -45.68
N THR A 44 11.71 -46.78 -46.59
CA THR A 44 11.53 -45.64 -47.49
C THR A 44 10.84 -44.55 -46.70
N SER A 45 11.58 -43.51 -46.31
CA SER A 45 10.98 -42.29 -45.74
C SER A 45 10.15 -41.63 -46.83
N LYS A 46 8.84 -41.88 -46.84
CA LYS A 46 7.93 -40.86 -47.34
C LYS A 46 8.11 -39.68 -46.39
N ILE A 47 8.62 -38.57 -46.93
CA ILE A 47 8.52 -37.28 -46.27
C ILE A 47 7.01 -37.00 -46.26
N ASP A 48 6.35 -37.48 -45.22
CA ASP A 48 5.05 -36.95 -44.84
C ASP A 48 5.36 -35.50 -44.49
N GLU A 49 4.78 -34.57 -45.24
CA GLU A 49 4.93 -33.14 -44.99
C GLU A 49 4.64 -32.93 -43.50
N LEU A 50 5.69 -32.68 -42.72
CA LEU A 50 5.58 -32.23 -41.35
C LEU A 50 4.70 -30.98 -41.44
N GLN A 51 3.43 -31.12 -41.09
CA GLN A 51 2.54 -29.98 -40.86
C GLN A 51 3.24 -29.16 -39.80
N VAL A 52 3.99 -28.15 -40.25
CA VAL A 52 4.65 -27.20 -39.38
C VAL A 52 3.53 -26.53 -38.62
N THR A 53 3.32 -26.94 -37.37
CA THR A 53 2.42 -26.23 -36.47
C THR A 53 3.03 -24.86 -36.26
N GLU A 54 2.54 -23.87 -37.02
CA GLU A 54 2.96 -22.49 -36.87
C GLU A 54 2.75 -22.07 -35.41
N ARG A 55 3.82 -21.58 -34.79
CA ARG A 55 3.75 -21.08 -33.42
C ARG A 55 2.87 -19.82 -33.42
N ARG A 56 1.80 -19.83 -32.64
CA ARG A 56 0.93 -18.66 -32.49
C ARG A 56 1.72 -17.49 -31.90
N SER A 57 1.55 -16.30 -32.47
CA SER A 57 2.02 -15.04 -31.87
C SER A 57 1.25 -14.76 -30.59
N ALA A 58 1.94 -14.25 -29.57
CA ALA A 58 1.31 -13.83 -28.32
C ALA A 58 0.79 -12.39 -28.37
N ASN A 59 1.16 -11.59 -29.38
CA ASN A 59 0.74 -10.19 -29.56
C ASN A 59 0.98 -9.28 -28.35
N TYR A 60 2.08 -9.50 -27.61
CA TYR A 60 2.47 -8.62 -26.51
C TYR A 60 3.02 -7.29 -27.03
N HIS A 61 2.69 -6.20 -26.34
CA HIS A 61 3.34 -4.93 -26.56
C HIS A 61 4.81 -4.98 -26.10
N PRO A 62 5.72 -4.26 -26.79
CA PRO A 62 7.07 -4.08 -26.29
C PRO A 62 7.06 -3.31 -24.96
N SER A 63 8.18 -3.39 -24.23
CA SER A 63 8.38 -2.58 -23.03
C SER A 63 8.19 -1.10 -23.36
N ILE A 64 7.52 -0.37 -22.45
CA ILE A 64 7.40 1.09 -22.52
C ILE A 64 8.72 1.80 -22.17
N TRP A 65 9.68 1.08 -21.60
CA TRP A 65 10.96 1.61 -21.17
C TRP A 65 12.05 1.34 -22.21
N ASP A 66 12.70 2.42 -22.67
CA ASP A 66 13.90 2.34 -23.51
C ASP A 66 15.12 1.96 -22.64
N PRO A 67 15.83 0.87 -22.95
CA PRO A 67 17.05 0.49 -22.23
C PRO A 67 18.10 1.61 -22.17
N LYS A 68 18.25 2.41 -23.24
CA LYS A 68 19.19 3.54 -23.24
C LYS A 68 18.77 4.63 -22.26
N PHE A 69 17.46 4.83 -22.10
CA PHE A 69 16.94 5.74 -21.09
C PHE A 69 17.27 5.24 -19.68
N ILE A 70 17.07 3.94 -19.40
CA ILE A 70 17.41 3.34 -18.10
C ILE A 70 18.91 3.53 -17.80
N GLU A 71 19.79 3.23 -18.74
CA GLU A 71 21.24 3.41 -18.59
C GLU A 71 21.61 4.88 -18.29
N SER A 72 20.89 5.83 -18.89
CA SER A 72 21.11 7.27 -18.75
C SER A 72 20.65 7.86 -17.41
N LEU A 73 19.83 7.14 -16.63
CA LEU A 73 19.32 7.63 -15.35
C LEU A 73 20.48 8.00 -14.42
N SER A 74 20.50 9.23 -13.92
CA SER A 74 21.52 9.67 -12.97
C SER A 74 20.86 10.50 -11.89
N THR A 75 21.51 10.54 -10.74
CA THR A 75 20.97 11.14 -9.54
C THR A 75 22.09 11.78 -8.74
N PRO A 76 21.90 13.02 -8.24
CA PRO A 76 22.87 13.67 -7.37
C PRO A 76 22.85 13.12 -5.94
N TYR A 77 21.92 12.22 -5.61
CA TYR A 77 21.74 11.69 -4.26
C TYR A 77 22.64 10.47 -4.05
N THR A 78 23.70 10.67 -3.28
CA THR A 78 24.63 9.63 -2.85
C THR A 78 24.64 9.53 -1.32
N ASN A 79 24.76 8.30 -0.79
CA ASN A 79 24.80 8.08 0.65
C ASN A 79 25.95 8.85 1.32
N GLU A 80 27.14 8.88 0.71
CA GLU A 80 28.33 9.56 1.25
C GLU A 80 28.12 11.07 1.46
N GLY A 81 27.39 11.73 0.56
CA GLY A 81 27.19 13.19 0.62
C GLY A 81 26.14 13.63 1.63
N TYR A 82 25.17 12.76 1.94
CA TYR A 82 23.99 13.13 2.72
C TYR A 82 23.86 12.38 4.06
N SER A 83 24.78 11.46 4.38
CA SER A 83 24.71 10.64 5.60
C SER A 83 24.56 11.49 6.87
N ASN A 84 25.39 12.53 7.05
CA ASN A 84 25.33 13.35 8.25
C ASN A 84 23.99 14.09 8.38
N GLN A 85 23.53 14.71 7.28
CA GLN A 85 22.24 15.40 7.27
C GLN A 85 21.08 14.44 7.55
N LEU A 86 21.14 13.22 7.02
CA LEU A 86 20.13 12.20 7.27
C LEU A 86 20.08 11.80 8.75
N GLU A 87 21.24 11.56 9.38
CA GLU A 87 21.31 11.23 10.81
C GLU A 87 20.82 12.38 11.70
N ASP A 88 21.18 13.63 11.39
CA ASP A 88 20.70 14.80 12.13
C ASP A 88 19.17 14.92 12.08
N LEU A 89 18.57 14.65 10.90
CA LEU A 89 17.12 14.68 10.70
C LEU A 89 16.41 13.51 11.41
N LYS A 90 17.02 12.32 11.44
CA LYS A 90 16.51 11.18 12.21
C LYS A 90 16.48 11.48 13.71
N GLU A 91 17.56 12.05 14.24
CA GLU A 91 17.63 12.43 15.66
C GLU A 91 16.59 13.52 16.02
N GLU A 92 16.31 14.46 15.11
CA GLU A 92 15.22 15.41 15.32
C GLU A 92 13.84 14.73 15.33
N ALA A 93 13.56 13.84 14.39
CA ALA A 93 12.31 13.08 14.38
C ALA A 93 12.15 12.24 15.66
N LYS A 94 13.24 11.62 16.13
CA LYS A 94 13.31 10.89 17.39
C LYS A 94 12.96 11.77 18.59
N ARG A 95 13.51 12.98 18.67
CA ARG A 95 13.18 13.95 19.73
C ARG A 95 11.69 14.27 19.74
N VAL A 96 11.09 14.53 18.58
CA VAL A 96 9.66 14.89 18.49
C VAL A 96 8.76 13.76 19.00
N ILE A 97 9.06 12.49 18.67
CA ILE A 97 8.32 11.33 19.20
C ILE A 97 8.41 11.28 20.73
N LYS A 98 9.61 11.50 21.29
CA LYS A 98 9.83 11.43 22.74
C LYS A 98 9.14 12.57 23.48
N ASP A 99 9.17 13.77 22.92
CA ASP A 99 8.66 15.00 23.55
C ASP A 99 7.12 15.16 23.42
N ALA A 100 6.47 14.42 22.53
CA ALA A 100 5.02 14.48 22.33
C ALA A 100 4.25 14.14 23.63
N ARG A 101 3.58 15.10 24.26
CA ARG A 101 2.93 14.87 25.56
C ARG A 101 1.53 14.30 25.43
N ASP A 102 0.82 14.69 24.37
CA ASP A 102 -0.55 14.29 24.12
C ASP A 102 -0.61 13.09 23.15
N THR A 103 -1.56 12.20 23.41
CA THR A 103 -1.77 10.96 22.64
C THR A 103 -2.11 11.26 21.18
N SER A 104 -2.92 12.30 20.90
CA SER A 104 -3.28 12.70 19.53
C SER A 104 -2.07 13.10 18.69
N SER A 105 -1.26 14.07 19.16
CA SER A 105 -0.08 14.55 18.41
C SER A 105 0.95 13.45 18.24
N ARG A 106 1.12 12.58 19.24
CA ARG A 106 2.00 11.40 19.14
C ARG A 106 1.54 10.47 18.01
N LEU A 107 0.25 10.14 17.97
CA LEU A 107 -0.32 9.27 16.94
C LEU A 107 -0.28 9.91 15.54
N GLU A 108 -0.59 11.20 15.42
CA GLU A 108 -0.51 11.93 14.16
C GLU A 108 0.92 12.01 13.62
N PHE A 109 1.91 12.15 14.51
CA PHE A 109 3.31 12.17 14.12
C PHE A 109 3.76 10.79 13.62
N ILE A 110 3.40 9.71 14.34
CA ILE A 110 3.68 8.33 13.92
C ILE A 110 3.02 8.03 12.57
N ASP A 111 1.74 8.40 12.40
CA ASP A 111 1.02 8.23 11.13
C ASP A 111 1.72 8.98 9.99
N SER A 112 2.13 10.22 10.25
CA SER A 112 2.85 11.02 9.26
C SER A 112 4.18 10.38 8.86
N MET A 113 4.95 9.83 9.82
CA MET A 113 6.20 9.12 9.54
C MET A 113 5.99 7.86 8.70
N GLN A 114 4.96 7.06 9.02
CA GLN A 114 4.61 5.86 8.26
C GLN A 114 4.22 6.21 6.83
N ARG A 115 3.33 7.19 6.66
CA ARG A 115 2.84 7.63 5.35
C ARG A 115 3.91 8.33 4.53
N LEU A 116 4.86 9.02 5.15
CA LEU A 116 6.04 9.59 4.49
C LEU A 116 7.09 8.53 4.13
N GLY A 117 6.91 7.29 4.60
CA GLY A 117 7.79 6.18 4.28
C GLY A 117 9.14 6.24 4.98
N VAL A 118 9.23 6.87 6.15
CA VAL A 118 10.47 6.99 6.95
C VAL A 118 10.40 6.33 8.32
N ALA A 119 9.26 5.71 8.66
CA ALA A 119 9.08 5.01 9.93
C ALA A 119 10.08 3.87 10.18
N TYR A 120 10.60 3.25 9.12
CA TYR A 120 11.56 2.15 9.22
C TYR A 120 12.92 2.55 9.83
N HIS A 121 13.22 3.84 9.94
CA HIS A 121 14.42 4.33 10.62
C HIS A 121 14.26 4.41 12.14
N LEU A 122 13.03 4.39 12.65
CA LEU A 122 12.69 4.62 14.06
C LEU A 122 11.72 3.55 14.59
N GLU A 123 11.89 2.30 14.15
CA GLU A 123 10.98 1.20 14.51
C GLU A 123 10.92 0.97 16.03
N GLU A 124 12.06 1.07 16.73
CA GLU A 124 12.14 0.91 18.18
C GLU A 124 11.41 2.04 18.91
N GLU A 125 11.64 3.30 18.53
CA GLU A 125 10.98 4.44 19.17
C GLU A 125 9.48 4.51 18.86
N ILE A 126 9.07 4.12 17.65
CA ILE A 126 7.66 3.99 17.30
C ILE A 126 7.03 2.88 18.15
N LYS A 127 7.69 1.74 18.31
CA LYS A 127 7.20 0.65 19.16
C LYS A 127 7.00 1.14 20.60
N GLU A 128 8.03 1.75 21.21
CA GLU A 128 7.92 2.32 22.56
C GLU A 128 6.75 3.31 22.69
N ALA A 129 6.56 4.17 21.68
CA ALA A 129 5.44 5.11 21.67
C ALA A 129 4.08 4.44 21.55
N ILE A 130 3.96 3.38 20.72
CA ILE A 130 2.72 2.60 20.57
C ILE A 130 2.42 1.81 21.85
N ASP A 131 3.44 1.27 22.52
CA ASP A 131 3.30 0.55 23.79
C ASP A 131 2.73 1.49 24.88
N LEU A 132 3.21 2.74 24.94
CA LEU A 132 2.66 3.77 25.84
C LEU A 132 1.20 4.07 25.52
N VAL A 133 0.86 4.24 24.23
CA VAL A 133 -0.53 4.48 23.82
C VAL A 133 -1.41 3.29 24.13
N HIS A 134 -0.92 2.05 24.03
CA HIS A 134 -1.72 0.87 24.37
C HIS A 134 -2.13 0.85 25.85
N LEU A 135 -1.24 1.28 26.74
CA LEU A 135 -1.46 1.30 28.19
C LEU A 135 -2.35 2.46 28.67
N ASP A 136 -2.57 3.48 27.82
CA ASP A 136 -3.31 4.68 28.17
C ASP A 136 -4.83 4.46 28.11
N ASP A 137 -5.55 4.42 29.24
CA ASP A 137 -7.00 4.13 29.26
C ASP A 137 -7.87 5.38 28.97
N THR A 138 -7.42 6.29 28.10
CA THR A 138 -8.16 7.51 27.77
C THR A 138 -9.45 7.22 27.00
N THR A 139 -10.55 7.06 27.73
CA THR A 139 -11.90 6.90 27.17
C THR A 139 -12.55 8.21 26.72
N THR A 140 -11.78 9.29 26.54
CA THR A 140 -12.29 10.65 26.22
C THR A 140 -11.85 11.17 24.86
N ASP A 141 -11.20 10.33 24.06
CA ASP A 141 -10.70 10.71 22.75
C ASP A 141 -11.85 10.96 21.76
N ASP A 142 -11.69 11.93 20.87
CA ASP A 142 -12.63 12.14 19.77
C ASP A 142 -12.61 10.96 18.76
N LEU A 143 -13.55 10.96 17.81
CA LEU A 143 -13.66 9.89 16.82
C LEU A 143 -12.39 9.73 15.97
N SER A 144 -11.74 10.83 15.57
CA SER A 144 -10.54 10.78 14.75
C SER A 144 -9.39 10.16 15.51
N THR A 145 -9.15 10.63 16.74
CA THR A 145 -8.10 10.14 17.64
C THR A 145 -8.32 8.67 17.98
N THR A 146 -9.56 8.29 18.33
CA THR A 146 -9.93 6.90 18.64
C THR A 146 -9.71 5.97 17.44
N ALA A 147 -10.14 6.38 16.25
CA ALA A 147 -9.98 5.58 15.04
C ALA A 147 -8.51 5.46 14.61
N LEU A 148 -7.74 6.56 14.71
CA LEU A 148 -6.31 6.56 14.42
C LEU A 148 -5.56 5.64 15.39
N ARG A 149 -5.86 5.72 16.68
CA ARG A 149 -5.30 4.86 17.73
C ARG A 149 -5.58 3.39 17.45
N PHE A 150 -6.85 3.06 17.21
CA PHE A 150 -7.27 1.70 16.86
C PHE A 150 -6.49 1.16 15.65
N ARG A 151 -6.41 1.95 14.57
CA ARG A 151 -5.69 1.56 13.35
C ARG A 151 -4.22 1.30 13.63
N LEU A 152 -3.51 2.24 14.26
CA LEU A 152 -2.08 2.12 14.50
C LEU A 152 -1.78 0.93 15.42
N LEU A 153 -2.55 0.75 16.50
CA LEU A 153 -2.38 -0.40 17.40
C LEU A 153 -2.52 -1.73 16.65
N ARG A 154 -3.58 -1.89 15.83
CA ARG A 154 -3.77 -3.12 15.04
C ARG A 154 -2.69 -3.33 13.98
N GLN A 155 -2.25 -2.27 13.30
CA GLN A 155 -1.13 -2.34 12.35
C GLN A 155 0.17 -2.82 13.01
N HIS A 156 0.36 -2.52 14.29
CA HIS A 156 1.50 -2.97 15.11
C HIS A 156 1.25 -4.30 15.84
N GLY A 157 0.13 -4.97 15.58
CA GLY A 157 -0.17 -6.31 16.10
C GLY A 157 -0.84 -6.36 17.48
N TYR A 158 -1.31 -5.22 18.01
CA TYR A 158 -2.04 -5.19 19.27
C TYR A 158 -3.50 -5.66 19.10
N PRO A 159 -4.01 -6.55 19.98
CA PRO A 159 -5.39 -7.02 19.93
C PRO A 159 -6.32 -5.97 20.57
N VAL A 160 -6.78 -5.02 19.76
CA VAL A 160 -7.75 -3.99 20.19
C VAL A 160 -9.15 -4.42 19.78
N SER A 161 -10.07 -4.53 20.73
CA SER A 161 -11.49 -4.80 20.48
C SER A 161 -12.11 -3.68 19.63
N SER A 162 -13.04 -3.98 18.72
CA SER A 162 -13.74 -2.95 17.94
C SER A 162 -14.79 -2.18 18.77
N GLU A 163 -15.13 -2.69 19.96
CA GLU A 163 -16.02 -2.07 20.95
C GLU A 163 -15.57 -0.67 21.40
N VAL A 164 -14.32 -0.25 21.12
CA VAL A 164 -13.87 1.14 21.37
C VAL A 164 -14.78 2.16 20.67
N PHE A 165 -15.44 1.75 19.59
CA PHE A 165 -16.33 2.59 18.80
C PHE A 165 -17.76 2.69 19.36
N ASP A 166 -18.12 1.91 20.38
CA ASP A 166 -19.48 1.88 20.93
C ASP A 166 -19.89 3.21 21.56
N GLN A 167 -18.94 3.99 22.06
CA GLN A 167 -19.19 5.36 22.55
C GLN A 167 -19.71 6.31 21.45
N PHE A 168 -19.50 5.98 20.18
CA PHE A 168 -19.96 6.77 19.03
C PHE A 168 -21.23 6.21 18.38
N ARG A 169 -21.81 5.16 18.96
CA ARG A 169 -22.96 4.44 18.42
C ARG A 169 -24.21 4.67 19.26
N SER A 170 -25.37 4.70 18.60
CA SER A 170 -26.67 4.68 19.26
C SER A 170 -27.07 3.26 19.67
N LYS A 171 -28.13 3.15 20.49
CA LYS A 171 -28.65 1.86 21.01
C LYS A 171 -29.10 0.88 19.92
N ASP A 172 -29.31 1.35 18.69
CA ASP A 172 -29.64 0.54 17.52
C ASP A 172 -28.39 -0.04 16.81
N GLY A 173 -27.19 0.24 17.33
CA GLY A 173 -25.92 -0.24 16.78
C GLY A 173 -25.37 0.60 15.63
N ARG A 174 -25.99 1.73 15.27
CA ARG A 174 -25.49 2.62 14.21
C ARG A 174 -24.65 3.75 14.77
N PHE A 175 -23.71 4.24 13.98
CA PHE A 175 -22.96 5.46 14.33
C PHE A 175 -23.90 6.67 14.36
N MET A 176 -23.74 7.53 15.38
CA MET A 176 -24.59 8.71 15.56
C MET A 176 -24.29 9.77 14.48
N ASP A 177 -25.30 10.30 13.79
CA ASP A 177 -25.10 11.28 12.70
C ASP A 177 -24.40 12.58 13.14
N GLY A 178 -24.42 12.90 14.44
CA GLY A 178 -23.79 14.11 14.99
C GLY A 178 -22.25 14.09 15.06
N ILE A 179 -21.61 12.93 14.91
CA ILE A 179 -20.14 12.78 15.09
C ILE A 179 -19.33 13.05 13.81
N SER A 180 -20.01 13.28 12.68
CA SER A 180 -19.42 13.39 11.33
C SER A 180 -19.40 14.83 10.80
N GLN A 181 -19.47 15.82 11.68
CA GLN A 181 -19.46 17.25 11.30
C GLN A 181 -18.09 17.69 10.76
N ASP A 182 -17.00 17.08 11.23
CA ASP A 182 -15.65 17.26 10.69
C ASP A 182 -15.25 16.04 9.86
N ILE A 183 -14.53 16.26 8.77
CA ILE A 183 -14.07 15.23 7.82
C ILE A 183 -13.02 14.30 8.43
N ALA A 184 -12.25 14.78 9.42
CA ALA A 184 -11.18 14.02 10.05
C ALA A 184 -11.69 12.73 10.71
N GLY A 185 -12.79 12.79 11.46
CA GLY A 185 -13.39 11.64 12.14
C GLY A 185 -13.82 10.52 11.18
N PRO A 186 -14.72 10.80 10.21
CA PRO A 186 -15.12 9.83 9.19
C PRO A 186 -13.96 9.31 8.35
N LEU A 187 -12.96 10.13 8.01
CA LEU A 187 -11.80 9.66 7.26
C LEU A 187 -10.95 8.68 8.08
N SER A 188 -10.61 9.03 9.32
CA SER A 188 -9.87 8.14 10.23
C SER A 188 -10.63 6.84 10.50
N LEU A 189 -11.96 6.93 10.70
CA LEU A 189 -12.83 5.77 10.89
C LEU A 189 -12.89 4.88 9.64
N TYR A 190 -12.97 5.48 8.45
CA TYR A 190 -12.91 4.75 7.19
C TYR A 190 -11.61 3.95 7.07
N GLU A 191 -10.47 4.59 7.33
CA GLU A 191 -9.16 3.92 7.26
C GLU A 191 -9.04 2.79 8.31
N ALA A 192 -9.53 3.03 9.52
CA ALA A 192 -9.55 2.04 10.61
C ALA A 192 -10.43 0.82 10.28
N SER A 193 -11.59 1.02 9.66
CA SER A 193 -12.53 -0.06 9.34
C SER A 193 -11.96 -1.13 8.40
N HIS A 194 -10.92 -0.80 7.63
CA HIS A 194 -10.24 -1.75 6.74
C HIS A 194 -9.29 -2.72 7.45
N LEU A 195 -9.14 -2.59 8.78
CA LEU A 195 -8.46 -3.58 9.63
C LEU A 195 -9.43 -4.51 10.35
N GLY A 196 -10.71 -4.51 9.97
CA GLY A 196 -11.69 -5.43 10.52
C GLY A 196 -11.46 -6.87 10.11
N VAL A 197 -11.75 -7.79 11.03
CA VAL A 197 -11.71 -9.24 10.82
C VAL A 197 -13.12 -9.83 10.80
N GLU A 198 -13.25 -11.11 10.43
CA GLU A 198 -14.54 -11.79 10.40
C GLU A 198 -15.19 -11.81 11.79
N GLY A 199 -16.46 -11.40 11.87
CA GLY A 199 -17.23 -11.28 13.11
C GLY A 199 -17.32 -9.87 13.69
N GLU A 200 -16.62 -8.88 13.11
CA GLU A 200 -16.65 -7.48 13.55
C GLU A 200 -17.64 -6.65 12.72
N ASP A 201 -18.93 -6.93 12.92
CA ASP A 201 -20.05 -6.27 12.20
C ASP A 201 -20.09 -4.75 12.43
N ASP A 202 -19.57 -4.30 13.56
CA ASP A 202 -19.43 -2.88 13.91
C ASP A 202 -18.42 -2.14 13.03
N LEU A 203 -17.34 -2.80 12.59
CA LEU A 203 -16.40 -2.23 11.63
C LEU A 203 -16.96 -2.22 10.21
N GLU A 204 -17.79 -3.19 9.85
CA GLU A 204 -18.53 -3.14 8.58
C GLU A 204 -19.49 -1.94 8.56
N GLU A 205 -20.21 -1.73 9.66
CA GLU A 205 -21.06 -0.56 9.85
C GLU A 205 -20.24 0.75 9.85
N ALA A 206 -19.06 0.76 10.48
CA ALA A 206 -18.14 1.89 10.47
C ALA A 206 -17.71 2.27 9.05
N ARG A 207 -17.37 1.26 8.23
CA ARG A 207 -17.02 1.43 6.81
C ARG A 207 -18.19 2.01 6.03
N ARG A 208 -19.42 1.50 6.24
CA ARG A 208 -20.62 1.96 5.57
C ARG A 208 -20.93 3.41 5.94
N PHE A 209 -20.96 3.73 7.24
CA PHE A 209 -21.22 5.06 7.77
C PHE A 209 -20.21 6.08 7.23
N SER A 210 -18.93 5.80 7.36
CA SER A 210 -17.86 6.70 6.90
C SER A 210 -17.89 6.89 5.39
N THR A 211 -18.12 5.84 4.59
CA THR A 211 -18.23 5.94 3.13
C THR A 211 -19.34 6.90 2.70
N ILE A 212 -20.52 6.83 3.34
CA ILE A 212 -21.66 7.70 3.02
C ILE A 212 -21.30 9.17 3.32
N HIS A 213 -20.70 9.43 4.48
CA HIS A 213 -20.33 10.79 4.91
C HIS A 213 -19.19 11.38 4.08
N LEU A 214 -18.15 10.60 3.80
CA LEU A 214 -17.03 11.05 2.97
C LEU A 214 -17.53 11.44 1.56
N LYS A 215 -18.43 10.64 0.97
CA LYS A 215 -19.03 10.94 -0.34
C LYS A 215 -19.93 12.17 -0.33
N SER A 216 -20.63 12.45 0.77
CA SER A 216 -21.48 13.65 0.86
C SER A 216 -20.68 14.93 1.07
N LEU A 217 -19.55 14.84 1.78
CA LEU A 217 -18.69 15.98 2.10
C LEU A 217 -17.70 16.34 0.98
N VAL A 218 -17.22 15.36 0.20
CA VAL A 218 -16.10 15.55 -0.75
C VAL A 218 -16.28 16.74 -1.72
N GLY A 219 -17.52 17.00 -2.16
CA GLY A 219 -17.81 18.11 -3.09
C GLY A 219 -17.66 19.51 -2.49
N ASN A 220 -17.58 19.63 -1.16
CA ASN A 220 -17.46 20.90 -0.44
C ASN A 220 -16.06 21.12 0.16
N LEU A 221 -15.13 20.17 -0.05
CA LEU A 221 -13.78 20.25 0.50
C LEU A 221 -12.84 21.07 -0.39
N GLU A 222 -11.80 21.63 0.20
CA GLU A 222 -10.67 22.15 -0.58
C GLU A 222 -10.06 21.04 -1.45
N SER A 223 -9.61 21.39 -2.66
CA SER A 223 -9.11 20.41 -3.66
C SER A 223 -8.14 19.39 -3.08
N ASN A 224 -7.16 19.81 -2.27
CA ASN A 224 -6.15 18.91 -1.71
C ASN A 224 -6.72 17.87 -0.74
N LEU A 225 -7.78 18.23 -0.01
CA LEU A 225 -8.43 17.35 0.95
C LEU A 225 -9.47 16.46 0.26
N ALA A 226 -10.16 17.00 -0.75
CA ALA A 226 -11.02 16.23 -1.64
C ALA A 226 -10.23 15.10 -2.32
N ASP A 227 -9.04 15.39 -2.87
CA ASP A 227 -8.18 14.41 -3.52
C ASP A 227 -7.78 13.28 -2.55
N GLN A 228 -7.43 13.62 -1.31
CA GLN A 228 -7.10 12.62 -0.28
C GLN A 228 -8.28 11.72 0.05
N VAL A 229 -9.47 12.29 0.25
CA VAL A 229 -10.69 11.54 0.52
C VAL A 229 -11.02 10.62 -0.67
N GLN A 230 -10.89 11.12 -1.90
CA GLN A 230 -11.14 10.34 -3.10
C GLN A 230 -10.14 9.19 -3.25
N GLN A 231 -8.85 9.42 -3.00
CA GLN A 231 -7.84 8.37 -2.99
C GLN A 231 -8.17 7.29 -1.96
N SER A 232 -8.64 7.67 -0.76
CA SER A 232 -9.03 6.72 0.29
C SER A 232 -10.23 5.89 -0.12
N LEU A 233 -11.25 6.52 -0.70
CA LEU A 233 -12.43 5.83 -1.21
C LEU A 233 -12.14 4.90 -2.40
N GLU A 234 -11.05 5.13 -3.15
CA GLU A 234 -10.59 4.25 -4.22
C GLU A 234 -9.78 3.06 -3.67
N VAL A 235 -8.75 3.36 -2.87
CA VAL A 235 -7.93 2.36 -2.18
C VAL A 235 -7.63 2.84 -0.76
N PRO A 236 -8.11 2.14 0.28
CA PRO A 236 -7.83 2.48 1.67
C PRO A 236 -6.34 2.40 1.95
N LEU A 237 -5.85 3.23 2.86
CA LEU A 237 -4.43 3.36 3.21
C LEU A 237 -3.79 2.03 3.54
N HIS A 238 -4.49 1.15 4.27
CA HIS A 238 -3.98 -0.17 4.65
C HIS A 238 -3.62 -1.07 3.45
N TRP A 239 -4.20 -0.84 2.27
CA TRP A 239 -3.95 -1.62 1.06
C TRP A 239 -3.02 -0.93 0.06
N ARG A 240 -2.57 0.30 0.36
CA ARG A 240 -1.69 1.04 -0.55
C ARG A 240 -0.26 0.52 -0.46
N MET A 241 0.41 0.53 -1.62
CA MET A 241 1.85 0.26 -1.67
C MET A 241 2.61 1.37 -0.94
N PRO A 242 3.36 1.07 0.14
CA PRO A 242 3.95 2.10 1.01
C PRO A 242 4.80 3.12 0.26
N ARG A 243 5.55 2.67 -0.75
CA ARG A 243 6.43 3.57 -1.50
C ARG A 243 5.69 4.52 -2.43
N LEU A 244 4.56 4.09 -2.99
CA LEU A 244 3.70 4.96 -3.81
C LEU A 244 2.94 5.95 -2.92
N GLU A 245 2.45 5.49 -1.77
CA GLU A 245 1.84 6.38 -0.77
C GLU A 245 2.85 7.43 -0.30
N ALA A 246 4.09 7.07 0.02
CA ALA A 246 5.14 8.01 0.41
C ALA A 246 5.34 9.12 -0.61
N ARG A 247 5.41 8.77 -1.90
CA ARG A 247 5.58 9.78 -2.96
C ARG A 247 4.42 10.77 -3.02
N ASN A 248 3.20 10.27 -2.95
CA ASN A 248 1.97 11.07 -2.97
C ASN A 248 1.84 11.92 -1.70
N PHE A 249 2.12 11.32 -0.54
CA PHE A 249 1.94 11.96 0.76
C PHE A 249 2.98 13.03 1.06
N ILE A 250 4.20 12.95 0.52
CA ILE A 250 5.19 14.05 0.60
C ILE A 250 4.60 15.36 0.04
N ASP A 251 3.92 15.30 -1.10
CA ASP A 251 3.34 16.49 -1.75
C ASP A 251 2.18 17.07 -0.93
N ILE A 252 1.37 16.19 -0.32
CA ILE A 252 0.28 16.56 0.60
C ILE A 252 0.83 17.18 1.87
N TYR A 253 1.79 16.52 2.53
CA TYR A 253 2.36 16.92 3.80
C TYR A 253 3.07 18.27 3.70
N GLN A 254 3.74 18.55 2.57
CA GLN A 254 4.36 19.85 2.31
C GLN A 254 3.36 21.02 2.34
N ARG A 255 2.11 20.80 1.92
CA ARG A 255 1.06 21.83 1.87
C ARG A 255 0.39 22.08 3.22
N ARG A 256 0.62 21.21 4.21
CA ARG A 256 0.07 21.40 5.56
C ARG A 256 0.70 22.62 6.25
N ASN A 257 -0.15 23.40 6.93
CA ASN A 257 0.28 24.55 7.73
C ASN A 257 1.00 24.11 9.01
N THR A 258 0.63 22.96 9.57
CA THR A 258 1.15 22.40 10.83
C THR A 258 2.29 21.40 10.62
N LYS A 259 2.86 21.30 9.41
CA LYS A 259 3.90 20.30 9.12
C LYS A 259 5.14 20.51 9.99
N ASN A 260 5.74 19.40 10.40
CA ASN A 260 7.10 19.39 10.91
C ASN A 260 8.10 19.45 9.73
N SER A 261 8.88 20.54 9.66
CA SER A 261 9.83 20.76 8.55
C SER A 261 10.95 19.73 8.51
N ALA A 262 11.51 19.33 9.66
CA ALA A 262 12.56 18.33 9.73
C ALA A 262 12.06 16.97 9.22
N LEU A 263 10.84 16.58 9.59
CA LEU A 263 10.23 15.34 9.09
C LEU A 263 9.99 15.40 7.56
N LEU A 264 9.58 16.54 7.01
CA LEU A 264 9.43 16.70 5.56
C LEU A 264 10.79 16.61 4.83
N GLU A 265 11.83 17.23 5.38
CA GLU A 265 13.18 17.17 4.83
C GLU A 265 13.74 15.75 4.89
N LEU A 266 13.54 15.05 6.01
CA LEU A 266 13.87 13.63 6.18
C LEU A 266 13.21 12.79 5.09
N ALA A 267 11.89 12.95 4.90
CA ALA A 267 11.13 12.21 3.91
C ALA A 267 11.63 12.45 2.48
N LYS A 268 11.91 13.69 2.10
CA LYS A 268 12.42 14.00 0.76
C LYS A 268 13.82 13.45 0.53
N LEU A 269 14.70 13.63 1.51
CA LEU A 269 16.07 13.19 1.40
C LEU A 269 16.15 11.66 1.31
N ASP A 270 15.49 10.98 2.25
CA ASP A 270 15.38 9.53 2.27
C ASP A 270 14.76 8.98 0.98
N TYR A 271 13.68 9.62 0.51
CA TYR A 271 13.00 9.16 -0.70
C TYR A 271 13.96 9.14 -1.89
N ASN A 272 14.77 10.18 -2.04
CA ASN A 272 15.70 10.31 -3.16
C ASN A 272 16.94 9.42 -3.02
N LEU A 273 17.44 9.17 -1.81
CA LEU A 273 18.55 8.23 -1.55
C LEU A 273 18.15 6.77 -1.84
N VAL A 274 16.95 6.36 -1.41
CA VAL A 274 16.46 5.02 -1.73
C VAL A 274 16.12 4.92 -3.23
N GLN A 275 15.60 5.99 -3.84
CA GLN A 275 15.39 6.02 -5.30
C GLN A 275 16.69 5.88 -6.09
N SER A 276 17.81 6.47 -5.63
CA SER A 276 19.10 6.30 -6.32
C SER A 276 19.61 4.86 -6.26
N SER A 277 19.37 4.17 -5.15
CA SER A 277 19.65 2.75 -5.01
C SER A 277 18.82 1.92 -6.00
N TYR A 278 17.50 2.16 -6.06
CA TYR A 278 16.62 1.49 -7.05
C TYR A 278 17.00 1.76 -8.50
N GLN A 279 17.46 2.97 -8.84
CA GLN A 279 17.94 3.27 -10.18
C GLN A 279 19.21 2.48 -10.52
N THR A 280 20.08 2.25 -9.55
CA THR A 280 21.30 1.45 -9.72
C THR A 280 20.94 -0.01 -9.94
N GLU A 281 20.11 -0.58 -9.08
CA GLU A 281 19.60 -1.95 -9.21
C GLU A 281 18.86 -2.16 -10.53
N LEU A 282 18.03 -1.18 -10.96
CA LEU A 282 17.32 -1.26 -12.24
C LEU A 282 18.28 -1.34 -13.44
N LYS A 283 19.39 -0.60 -13.42
CA LYS A 283 20.41 -0.68 -14.47
C LYS A 283 21.09 -2.03 -14.49
N GLU A 284 21.41 -2.59 -13.32
CA GLU A 284 22.00 -3.91 -13.20
C GLU A 284 21.06 -5.00 -13.72
N LEU A 285 19.75 -4.90 -13.43
CA LEU A 285 18.74 -5.83 -13.93
C LEU A 285 18.46 -5.72 -15.43
N THR A 286 18.74 -4.56 -16.02
CA THR A 286 18.53 -4.32 -17.46
C THR A 286 19.71 -4.81 -18.31
N ARG A 287 20.89 -4.96 -17.69
CA ARG A 287 22.13 -5.40 -18.34
C ARG A 287 22.16 -6.92 -18.58
#